data_AF-A0A2V9G822-F1
#
_entry.id   AF-A0A2V9G822-F1
#
_cell.length_a   1.000
_cell.length_b   1.000
_cell.length_c   1.000
_cell.angle_alpha   90.00
_cell.angle_beta   90.00
_cell.angle_gamma   90.00
#
_symmetry.space_group_name_H-M   'P 1'
#
loop_
_entity.id
_entity.type
_entity.pdbx_description
1 polymer ?
#
loop_
_entity_poly.entity_id
_entity_poly.type
_entity_poly.pdbx_seq_one_letter_code
_entity_poly.pdbx_strand_id
1 'polypeptide(L)'
;GDHAALDDRAQRFVAWAARFLTQPSSSKDDAWVADHLDYQFSASAPMPDGTEKVYVAQDYASGRLDWYSLDVDKGIEALDSVPGSEVTGLAADQPFTTIPIPVSFSGMPNTRWWAFEDHSTNFGDIDASTTDLAKLLFMEFALVYSNDWFVIPCTLPSGALVQVKGLAVKNVFGERLWIEAADQGTDNAWGRWSMFTINVRNAPAGSSSADPTLLLLPILAATQSGPLQEEVFLVRDEVDDMAWGVERTVALASGISRPGSEVAKQTFNYLQALVPTGGTPPELAAAVRYQAMNSVPENWIPFIPVHVPNNNREIQLQRAAMPRILVGDPNPAQKVQPLTSLLRQGLDVTPAQTYFLHEEEVPRAGSRVTEYYSRARWTQGQVYTWLRVQKQTGRGEASSGLSFDRLVDKNQVEN
;
A
#
# COMPACT_ATOMS: atom_id res chain seq x y z
N GLY A 1 39.54 18.02 -14.27
CA GLY A 1 38.73 17.81 -15.48
C GLY A 1 37.90 19.04 -15.75
N ASP A 2 37.36 19.20 -16.95
CA ASP A 2 36.47 20.30 -17.31
C ASP A 2 35.07 20.06 -16.70
N HIS A 3 34.85 20.62 -15.50
CA HIS A 3 33.60 20.44 -14.73
C HIS A 3 32.38 20.99 -15.50
N ALA A 4 32.53 22.12 -16.20
CA ALA A 4 31.44 22.72 -16.95
C ALA A 4 30.96 21.83 -18.11
N ALA A 5 31.90 21.17 -18.81
CA ALA A 5 31.54 20.21 -19.85
C ALA A 5 30.86 18.94 -19.30
N LEU A 6 31.17 18.54 -18.07
CA LEU A 6 30.50 17.42 -17.40
C LEU A 6 29.08 17.81 -16.98
N ASP A 7 28.90 19.02 -16.43
CA ASP A 7 27.59 19.53 -16.00
C ASP A 7 26.62 19.65 -17.19
N ASP A 8 27.08 20.17 -18.34
CA ASP A 8 26.27 20.23 -19.57
C ASP A 8 25.82 18.83 -20.02
N ARG A 9 26.74 17.86 -20.03
CA ARG A 9 26.44 16.48 -20.41
C ARG A 9 25.50 15.80 -19.42
N ALA A 10 25.65 16.07 -18.12
CA ALA A 10 24.77 15.56 -17.08
C ALA A 10 23.34 16.09 -17.26
N GLN A 11 23.17 17.39 -17.49
CA GLN A 11 21.87 17.98 -17.78
C GLN A 11 21.22 17.37 -19.02
N ARG A 12 21.99 17.18 -20.10
CA ARG A 12 21.50 16.52 -21.31
C ARG A 12 21.08 15.07 -21.07
N PHE A 13 21.84 14.34 -20.25
CA PHE A 13 21.51 12.96 -19.88
C PHE A 13 20.22 12.89 -19.07
N VAL A 14 20.06 13.75 -18.06
CA VAL A 14 18.82 13.85 -17.26
C VAL A 14 17.62 14.20 -18.15
N ALA A 15 17.77 15.19 -19.03
CA ALA A 15 16.71 15.59 -19.96
C ALA A 15 16.36 14.51 -21.01
N TRP A 16 17.29 13.60 -21.33
CA TRP A 16 17.02 12.43 -22.15
C TRP A 16 16.31 11.34 -21.34
N ALA A 17 16.77 11.04 -20.13
CA ALA A 17 16.20 10.03 -19.24
C ALA A 17 14.75 10.36 -18.85
N ALA A 18 14.45 11.64 -18.58
CA ALA A 18 13.11 12.14 -18.25
C ALA A 18 12.08 11.93 -19.37
N ARG A 19 12.50 11.63 -20.61
CA ARG A 19 11.58 11.31 -21.72
C ARG A 19 11.01 9.89 -21.64
N PHE A 20 11.68 9.00 -20.91
CA PHE A 20 11.27 7.60 -20.78
C PHE A 20 10.45 7.36 -19.52
N LEU A 21 10.69 8.15 -18.48
CA LEU A 21 10.06 8.03 -17.18
C LEU A 21 8.94 9.06 -17.04
N THR A 22 7.75 8.59 -16.71
CA THR A 22 6.66 9.42 -16.23
C THR A 22 6.98 9.82 -14.80
N GLN A 23 7.15 11.12 -14.58
CA GLN A 23 7.44 11.72 -13.28
C GLN A 23 6.37 12.76 -12.96
N PRO A 24 6.06 12.99 -11.67
CA PRO A 24 5.26 14.13 -11.24
C PRO A 24 5.84 15.44 -11.81
N SER A 25 4.97 16.36 -12.24
CA SER A 25 5.43 17.64 -12.82
C SER A 25 6.04 18.57 -11.77
N SER A 26 5.62 18.39 -10.51
CA SER A 26 6.16 19.09 -9.34
C SER A 26 6.18 18.17 -8.12
N SER A 27 6.90 18.57 -7.07
CA SER A 27 6.88 17.84 -5.79
C SER A 27 5.51 17.87 -5.09
N LYS A 28 4.60 18.77 -5.49
CA LYS A 28 3.22 18.79 -4.98
C LYS A 28 2.34 17.73 -5.64
N ASP A 29 2.75 17.25 -6.81
CA ASP A 29 2.04 16.20 -7.55
C ASP A 29 2.56 14.79 -7.20
N ASP A 30 3.52 14.69 -6.28
CA ASP A 30 3.97 13.42 -5.74
C ASP A 30 2.97 12.94 -4.68
N ALA A 31 2.25 11.87 -5.02
CA ALA A 31 1.25 11.29 -4.14
C ALA A 31 1.87 10.44 -3.02
N TRP A 32 3.17 10.13 -3.07
CA TRP A 32 3.79 9.27 -2.04
C TRP A 32 3.92 9.99 -0.70
N VAL A 33 3.32 9.42 0.33
CA VAL A 33 3.35 9.93 1.70
C VAL A 33 4.22 9.00 2.56
N ALA A 34 5.46 9.44 2.81
CA ALA A 34 6.51 8.59 3.37
C ALA A 34 6.21 8.08 4.79
N ASP A 35 5.59 8.90 5.64
CA ASP A 35 5.22 8.53 7.01
C ASP A 35 4.04 7.54 7.11
N HIS A 36 3.27 7.40 6.03
CA HIS A 36 2.18 6.43 5.85
C HIS A 36 2.55 5.23 4.96
N LEU A 37 3.65 5.33 4.19
CA LEU A 37 4.09 4.29 3.25
C LEU A 37 3.00 3.91 2.24
N ASP A 38 2.25 4.89 1.76
CA ASP A 38 1.21 4.77 0.76
C ASP A 38 1.15 5.99 -0.16
N TYR A 39 0.28 5.90 -1.16
CA TYR A 39 -0.04 7.03 -2.03
C TYR A 39 -1.36 7.66 -1.58
N GLN A 40 -1.36 8.98 -1.44
CA GLN A 40 -2.55 9.77 -1.13
C GLN A 40 -2.78 10.78 -2.24
N PHE A 41 -3.98 10.77 -2.81
CA PHE A 41 -4.32 11.64 -3.93
C PHE A 41 -5.83 11.89 -4.01
N SER A 42 -6.20 12.91 -4.76
CA SER A 42 -7.60 13.24 -5.07
C SER A 42 -7.82 13.23 -6.56
N ALA A 43 -9.02 12.83 -6.99
CA ALA A 43 -9.46 12.89 -8.37
C ALA A 43 -10.90 13.41 -8.40
N SER A 44 -11.22 14.29 -9.36
CA SER A 44 -12.57 14.78 -9.54
C SER A 44 -13.17 14.30 -10.86
N ALA A 45 -14.49 14.24 -10.90
CA ALA A 45 -15.25 13.95 -12.11
C ALA A 45 -16.36 15.00 -12.29
N PRO A 46 -16.54 15.53 -13.50
CA PRO A 46 -17.57 16.53 -13.77
C PRO A 46 -18.97 15.92 -13.68
N MET A 47 -19.91 16.68 -13.14
CA MET A 47 -21.32 16.33 -12.99
C MET A 47 -22.20 17.09 -14.01
N PRO A 48 -23.38 16.57 -14.38
CA PRO A 48 -24.26 17.20 -15.38
C PRO A 48 -24.77 18.61 -15.00
N ASP A 49 -24.78 18.96 -13.72
CA ASP A 49 -25.18 20.26 -13.21
C ASP A 49 -24.04 21.30 -13.22
N GLY A 50 -22.87 20.93 -13.73
CA GLY A 50 -21.68 21.78 -13.78
C GLY A 50 -20.84 21.75 -12.51
N THR A 51 -21.20 20.96 -11.50
CA THR A 51 -20.37 20.73 -10.30
C THR A 51 -19.35 19.61 -10.54
N GLU A 52 -18.46 19.40 -9.58
CA GLU A 52 -17.57 18.24 -9.57
C GLU A 52 -17.90 17.32 -8.40
N LYS A 53 -17.72 16.02 -8.62
CA LYS A 53 -17.67 15.03 -7.54
C LYS A 53 -16.21 14.68 -7.28
N VAL A 54 -15.75 14.94 -6.05
CA VAL A 54 -14.37 14.69 -5.64
C VAL A 54 -14.26 13.36 -4.91
N TYR A 55 -13.32 12.55 -5.38
CA TYR A 55 -12.89 11.30 -4.78
C TYR A 55 -11.50 11.45 -4.18
N VAL A 56 -11.26 10.81 -3.05
CA VAL A 56 -9.98 10.83 -2.35
C VAL A 56 -9.52 9.42 -2.02
N ALA A 57 -8.24 9.14 -2.24
CA ALA A 57 -7.55 7.95 -1.77
C ALA A 57 -6.57 8.38 -0.67
N GLN A 58 -6.65 7.76 0.51
CA GLN A 58 -5.78 8.08 1.65
C GLN A 58 -4.83 6.95 2.05
N ASP A 59 -4.99 5.77 1.46
CA ASP A 59 -4.30 4.55 1.86
C ASP A 59 -3.99 3.65 0.65
N TYR A 60 -3.72 4.25 -0.52
CA TYR A 60 -3.48 3.48 -1.73
C TYR A 60 -2.05 2.92 -1.77
N ALA A 61 -1.89 1.64 -1.43
CA ALA A 61 -0.61 0.94 -1.55
C ALA A 61 -0.68 -0.45 -2.22
N SER A 62 -1.88 -0.96 -2.49
CA SER A 62 -2.13 -2.27 -3.10
C SER A 62 -1.58 -2.35 -4.54
N GLY A 63 -1.61 -1.20 -5.22
CA GLY A 63 -1.12 -0.95 -6.56
C GLY A 63 -1.92 -1.60 -7.70
N ARG A 64 -3.19 -1.92 -7.41
CA ARG A 64 -4.28 -1.93 -8.39
C ARG A 64 -5.37 -1.01 -7.85
N LEU A 65 -5.61 0.09 -8.56
CA LEU A 65 -6.66 1.03 -8.22
C LEU A 65 -8.02 0.47 -8.63
N ASP A 66 -9.02 0.62 -7.77
CA ASP A 66 -10.41 0.25 -8.05
C ASP A 66 -11.37 1.15 -7.23
N TRP A 67 -12.68 1.02 -7.43
CA TRP A 67 -13.69 1.89 -6.79
C TRP A 67 -13.59 1.89 -5.26
N TYR A 68 -13.21 0.77 -4.65
CA TYR A 68 -13.07 0.64 -3.19
C TYR A 68 -11.83 1.32 -2.63
N SER A 69 -10.92 1.80 -3.48
CA SER A 69 -9.71 2.54 -3.07
C SER A 69 -9.97 4.04 -2.91
N LEU A 70 -11.22 4.48 -3.12
CA LEU A 70 -11.61 5.88 -3.14
C LEU A 70 -12.84 6.08 -2.24
N ASP A 71 -12.84 7.18 -1.51
CA ASP A 71 -14.02 7.70 -0.84
C ASP A 71 -14.50 8.98 -1.54
N VAL A 72 -15.78 9.33 -1.40
CA VAL A 72 -16.29 10.65 -1.78
C VAL A 72 -16.04 11.65 -0.65
N ASP A 73 -15.44 12.80 -0.95
CA ASP A 73 -15.33 13.92 -0.02
C ASP A 73 -16.25 15.07 -0.45
N LYS A 74 -17.35 15.26 0.30
CA LYS A 74 -18.33 16.33 0.04
C LYS A 74 -17.89 17.71 0.55
N GLY A 75 -16.80 17.78 1.32
CA GLY A 75 -16.23 19.04 1.79
C GLY A 75 -15.40 19.76 0.72
N ILE A 76 -15.05 19.07 -0.37
CA ILE A 76 -14.27 19.62 -1.48
C ILE A 76 -15.21 19.77 -2.69
N GLU A 77 -15.45 21.01 -3.11
CA GLU A 77 -16.40 21.30 -4.20
C GLU A 77 -15.81 21.02 -5.59
N ALA A 78 -14.51 21.26 -5.78
CA ALA A 78 -13.80 21.06 -7.05
C ALA A 78 -12.29 20.95 -6.82
N LEU A 79 -11.58 20.40 -7.81
CA LEU A 79 -10.11 20.41 -7.86
C LEU A 79 -9.60 21.42 -8.89
N ASP A 80 -8.30 21.71 -8.86
CA ASP A 80 -7.66 22.55 -9.88
C ASP A 80 -7.80 21.90 -11.26
N SER A 81 -8.18 22.69 -12.26
CA SER A 81 -8.33 22.21 -13.63
C SER A 81 -6.99 21.78 -14.22
N VAL A 82 -6.98 20.61 -14.88
CA VAL A 82 -5.81 20.05 -15.57
C VAL A 82 -6.11 19.92 -17.07
N PRO A 83 -5.12 19.93 -17.96
CA PRO A 83 -5.36 19.77 -19.40
C PRO A 83 -6.24 18.56 -19.72
N GLY A 84 -7.38 18.77 -20.39
CA GLY A 84 -8.35 17.74 -20.72
C GLY A 84 -9.51 17.61 -19.71
N SER A 85 -9.49 18.33 -18.58
CA SER A 85 -10.60 18.34 -17.61
C SER A 85 -11.85 19.06 -18.13
N GLU A 86 -11.72 19.82 -19.22
CA GLU A 86 -12.84 20.46 -19.93
C GLU A 86 -13.73 19.46 -20.71
N VAL A 87 -13.27 18.22 -20.91
CA VAL A 87 -14.04 17.18 -21.58
C VAL A 87 -15.06 16.60 -20.60
N THR A 88 -16.27 17.14 -20.64
CA THR A 88 -17.38 16.70 -19.81
C THR A 88 -18.39 15.87 -20.60
N GLY A 89 -19.07 14.95 -19.92
CA GLY A 89 -20.31 14.37 -20.40
C GLY A 89 -20.16 13.22 -21.40
N LEU A 90 -20.02 12.01 -20.88
CA LEU A 90 -20.48 10.83 -21.62
C LEU A 90 -21.98 11.02 -21.91
N ALA A 91 -22.41 10.71 -23.14
CA ALA A 91 -23.83 10.76 -23.48
C ALA A 91 -24.60 9.83 -22.55
N ALA A 92 -25.77 10.28 -22.07
CA ALA A 92 -26.59 9.45 -21.21
C ALA A 92 -27.00 8.17 -21.97
N ASP A 93 -26.87 7.02 -21.32
CA ASP A 93 -27.28 5.75 -21.91
C ASP A 93 -28.79 5.76 -22.21
N GLN A 94 -29.15 5.20 -23.35
CA GLN A 94 -30.56 5.01 -23.70
C GLN A 94 -31.17 3.93 -22.80
N PRO A 95 -32.44 4.08 -22.37
CA PRO A 95 -33.14 3.01 -21.67
C PRO A 95 -33.13 1.74 -22.54
N PHE A 96 -32.76 0.61 -21.94
CA PHE A 96 -32.80 -0.68 -22.60
C PHE A 96 -33.72 -1.65 -21.86
N THR A 97 -34.14 -2.69 -22.54
CA THR A 97 -34.97 -3.76 -21.99
C THR A 97 -34.29 -5.10 -22.24
N THR A 98 -34.17 -5.91 -21.20
CA THR A 98 -33.60 -7.25 -21.29
C THR A 98 -34.34 -8.19 -20.34
N ILE A 99 -34.14 -9.49 -20.54
CA ILE A 99 -34.57 -10.51 -19.59
C ILE A 99 -33.43 -10.69 -18.58
N PRO A 100 -33.68 -10.53 -17.27
CA PRO A 100 -32.65 -10.74 -16.26
C PRO A 100 -32.18 -12.20 -16.24
N ILE A 101 -30.92 -12.40 -15.88
CA ILE A 101 -30.30 -13.73 -15.79
C ILE A 101 -30.30 -14.14 -14.32
N PRO A 102 -30.81 -15.32 -13.92
CA PRO A 102 -30.68 -15.78 -12.55
C PRO A 102 -29.20 -15.87 -12.14
N VAL A 103 -28.88 -15.50 -10.90
CA VAL A 103 -27.53 -15.70 -10.36
C VAL A 103 -27.20 -17.19 -10.40
N SER A 104 -25.99 -17.52 -10.87
CA SER A 104 -25.49 -18.89 -10.88
C SER A 104 -24.01 -18.90 -10.48
N PHE A 105 -23.59 -19.92 -9.73
CA PHE A 105 -22.20 -20.16 -9.40
C PHE A 105 -21.83 -21.64 -9.57
N SER A 106 -20.55 -21.94 -9.66
CA SER A 106 -20.07 -23.31 -9.84
C SER A 106 -20.44 -24.18 -8.64
N GLY A 107 -21.05 -25.34 -8.89
CA GLY A 107 -21.52 -26.24 -7.83
C GLY A 107 -22.85 -25.83 -7.19
N MET A 108 -23.53 -24.79 -7.68
CA MET A 108 -24.81 -24.35 -7.14
C MET A 108 -25.88 -25.47 -7.18
N PRO A 109 -26.64 -25.70 -6.09
CA PRO A 109 -27.75 -26.63 -6.08
C PRO A 109 -28.78 -26.30 -7.16
N ASN A 110 -29.40 -27.32 -7.74
CA ASN A 110 -30.43 -27.10 -8.75
C ASN A 110 -31.73 -26.64 -8.06
N THR A 111 -32.32 -25.55 -8.53
CA THR A 111 -33.54 -24.97 -7.95
C THR A 111 -34.81 -25.77 -8.27
N ARG A 112 -34.71 -26.85 -9.04
CA ARG A 112 -35.84 -27.75 -9.36
C ARG A 112 -36.13 -28.71 -8.20
N TRP A 113 -37.39 -29.13 -8.10
CA TRP A 113 -37.88 -29.99 -7.01
C TRP A 113 -37.20 -31.36 -6.87
N TRP A 114 -36.49 -31.83 -7.89
CA TRP A 114 -35.67 -33.03 -7.80
C TRP A 114 -34.50 -32.95 -8.79
N ALA A 115 -33.29 -33.07 -8.26
CA ALA A 115 -32.06 -33.24 -9.02
C ALA A 115 -31.04 -33.98 -8.13
N PHE A 116 -30.20 -34.82 -8.73
CA PHE A 116 -29.00 -35.33 -8.07
C PHE A 116 -27.85 -34.38 -8.41
N GLU A 117 -27.21 -33.82 -7.40
CA GLU A 117 -26.06 -32.94 -7.57
C GLU A 117 -24.78 -33.73 -7.87
N ASP A 118 -23.82 -33.06 -8.50
CA ASP A 118 -22.49 -33.61 -8.73
C ASP A 118 -21.75 -33.78 -7.40
N HIS A 119 -21.02 -34.88 -7.23
CA HIS A 119 -20.28 -35.19 -6.01
C HIS A 119 -19.11 -34.22 -5.75
N SER A 120 -18.75 -33.39 -6.74
CA SER A 120 -17.62 -32.45 -6.62
C SER A 120 -17.85 -31.34 -5.59
N THR A 121 -19.09 -31.12 -5.15
CA THR A 121 -19.44 -30.05 -4.20
C THR A 121 -20.34 -30.60 -3.11
N ASN A 122 -19.86 -30.63 -1.87
CA ASN A 122 -20.62 -31.08 -0.71
C ASN A 122 -20.85 -29.92 0.26
N PHE A 123 -22.01 -29.28 0.17
CA PHE A 123 -22.38 -28.18 1.08
C PHE A 123 -22.59 -28.66 2.53
N GLY A 124 -22.87 -29.95 2.74
CA GLY A 124 -23.04 -30.53 4.09
C GLY A 124 -21.72 -30.73 4.86
N ASP A 125 -20.58 -30.64 4.18
CA ASP A 125 -19.24 -30.74 4.79
C ASP A 125 -18.62 -29.36 5.07
N ILE A 126 -19.39 -28.27 4.85
CA ILE A 126 -18.97 -26.93 5.23
C ILE A 126 -19.04 -26.83 6.75
N ASP A 127 -17.88 -26.97 7.40
CA ASP A 127 -17.72 -26.70 8.83
C ASP A 127 -17.69 -25.17 9.06
N ALA A 128 -18.81 -24.63 9.56
CA ALA A 128 -18.96 -23.22 9.86
C ALA A 128 -19.13 -23.00 11.38
N SER A 129 -18.24 -22.20 11.97
CA SER A 129 -18.40 -21.70 13.33
C SER A 129 -19.46 -20.58 13.38
N THR A 130 -20.01 -20.29 14.55
CA THR A 130 -20.92 -19.15 14.77
C THR A 130 -20.28 -17.79 14.45
N THR A 131 -18.94 -17.73 14.41
CA THR A 131 -18.17 -16.55 14.04
C THR A 131 -17.88 -16.46 12.54
N ASP A 132 -18.15 -17.51 11.77
CA ASP A 132 -17.84 -17.59 10.34
C ASP A 132 -18.96 -16.98 9.50
N LEU A 133 -19.22 -15.67 9.70
CA LEU A 133 -20.34 -14.96 9.05
C LEU A 133 -20.38 -15.15 7.53
N ALA A 134 -19.23 -15.14 6.86
CA ALA A 134 -19.16 -15.33 5.42
C ALA A 134 -19.63 -16.73 4.98
N LYS A 135 -19.28 -17.78 5.72
CA LYS A 135 -19.75 -19.15 5.43
C LYS A 135 -21.25 -19.27 5.68
N LEU A 136 -21.72 -18.70 6.78
CA LEU A 136 -23.15 -18.72 7.14
C LEU A 136 -24.00 -18.00 6.08
N LEU A 137 -23.61 -16.78 5.70
CA LEU A 137 -24.29 -16.01 4.63
C LEU A 137 -24.27 -16.74 3.29
N PHE A 138 -23.13 -17.32 2.91
CA PHE A 138 -23.03 -18.09 1.67
C PHE A 138 -23.95 -19.31 1.68
N MET A 139 -23.99 -20.08 2.77
CA MET A 139 -24.87 -21.25 2.88
C MET A 139 -26.34 -20.86 2.83
N GLU A 140 -26.73 -19.81 3.55
CA GLU A 140 -28.11 -19.30 3.53
C GLU A 140 -28.52 -18.84 2.12
N PHE A 141 -27.66 -18.07 1.45
CA PHE A 141 -27.87 -17.68 0.06
C PHE A 141 -27.99 -18.91 -0.86
N ALA A 142 -27.01 -19.81 -0.83
CA ALA A 142 -26.94 -20.96 -1.72
C ALA A 142 -28.15 -21.89 -1.60
N LEU A 143 -28.58 -22.18 -0.37
CA LEU A 143 -29.60 -23.19 -0.08
C LEU A 143 -31.03 -22.63 -0.07
N VAL A 144 -31.22 -21.35 0.29
CA VAL A 144 -32.57 -20.80 0.54
C VAL A 144 -32.96 -19.74 -0.48
N TYR A 145 -32.07 -18.81 -0.81
CA TYR A 145 -32.46 -17.58 -1.53
C TYR A 145 -31.92 -17.48 -2.96
N SER A 146 -31.03 -18.36 -3.39
CA SER A 146 -30.31 -18.25 -4.67
C SER A 146 -31.20 -18.16 -5.90
N ASN A 147 -32.44 -18.66 -5.84
CA ASN A 147 -33.45 -18.59 -6.90
C ASN A 147 -34.11 -17.20 -7.08
N ASP A 148 -33.98 -16.31 -6.11
CA ASP A 148 -34.63 -14.99 -6.12
C ASP A 148 -33.71 -13.85 -6.56
N TRP A 149 -32.48 -14.18 -6.97
CA TRP A 149 -31.46 -13.21 -7.36
C TRP A 149 -31.22 -13.21 -8.85
N PHE A 150 -31.12 -12.01 -9.41
CA PHE A 150 -30.97 -11.79 -10.84
C PHE A 150 -29.84 -10.80 -11.12
N VAL A 151 -29.14 -11.03 -12.23
CA VAL A 151 -28.10 -10.16 -12.78
C VAL A 151 -28.58 -9.59 -14.11
N ILE A 152 -28.42 -8.27 -14.25
CA ILE A 152 -28.64 -7.56 -15.51
C ILE A 152 -27.26 -7.10 -16.00
N PRO A 153 -26.70 -7.71 -17.07
CA PRO A 153 -25.41 -7.28 -17.60
C PRO A 153 -25.55 -5.92 -18.29
N CYS A 154 -24.72 -4.97 -17.90
CA CYS A 154 -24.65 -3.63 -18.47
C CYS A 154 -23.24 -3.39 -19.02
N THR A 155 -23.12 -3.08 -20.31
CA THR A 155 -21.85 -2.63 -20.91
C THR A 155 -21.74 -1.13 -20.74
N LEU A 156 -20.77 -0.69 -19.95
CA LEU A 156 -20.58 0.72 -19.61
C LEU A 156 -19.20 1.21 -20.07
N PRO A 157 -19.05 2.49 -20.43
CA PRO A 157 -17.76 3.06 -20.77
C PRO A 157 -16.81 3.09 -19.56
N SER A 158 -15.51 2.96 -19.83
CA SER A 158 -14.45 3.16 -18.84
C SER A 158 -14.26 4.66 -18.57
N GLY A 159 -13.92 5.03 -17.33
CA GLY A 159 -13.77 6.43 -16.93
C GLY A 159 -15.11 7.14 -16.72
N ALA A 160 -16.12 6.43 -16.23
CA ALA A 160 -17.49 6.92 -16.15
C ALA A 160 -18.03 6.89 -14.71
N LEU A 161 -18.89 7.87 -14.41
CA LEU A 161 -19.80 7.82 -13.28
C LEU A 161 -21.16 7.38 -13.76
N VAL A 162 -21.65 6.26 -13.25
CA VAL A 162 -22.92 5.68 -13.71
C VAL A 162 -23.91 5.64 -12.56
N GLN A 163 -25.12 6.11 -12.83
CA GLN A 163 -26.23 6.08 -11.89
C GLN A 163 -27.46 5.45 -12.54
N VAL A 164 -28.03 4.45 -11.89
CA VAL A 164 -29.30 3.86 -12.31
C VAL A 164 -30.43 4.83 -11.95
N LYS A 165 -31.10 5.40 -12.97
CA LYS A 165 -32.21 6.34 -12.76
C LYS A 165 -33.54 5.67 -12.41
N GLY A 166 -33.68 4.39 -12.78
CA GLY A 166 -34.88 3.63 -12.49
C GLY A 166 -34.86 2.24 -13.10
N LEU A 167 -35.62 1.34 -12.51
CA LEU A 167 -35.79 -0.03 -12.97
C LEU A 167 -37.29 -0.35 -12.96
N ALA A 168 -37.79 -0.85 -14.09
CA ALA A 168 -39.16 -1.34 -14.20
C ALA A 168 -39.14 -2.80 -14.61
N VAL A 169 -39.87 -3.64 -13.88
CA VAL A 169 -40.00 -5.07 -14.17
C VAL A 169 -41.39 -5.34 -14.70
N LYS A 170 -41.47 -6.01 -15.86
CA LYS A 170 -42.73 -6.50 -16.41
C LYS A 170 -42.88 -7.97 -16.07
N ASN A 171 -43.94 -8.34 -15.35
CA ASN A 171 -44.21 -9.73 -15.00
C ASN A 171 -44.92 -10.50 -16.14
N VAL A 172 -45.13 -11.80 -15.93
CA VAL A 172 -45.78 -12.69 -16.90
C VAL A 172 -47.27 -12.37 -17.15
N PHE A 173 -47.91 -11.64 -16.24
CA PHE A 173 -49.30 -11.16 -16.38
C PHE A 173 -49.38 -9.82 -17.12
N GLY A 174 -48.24 -9.22 -17.46
CA GLY A 174 -48.16 -7.95 -18.18
C GLY A 174 -48.18 -6.72 -17.30
N GLU A 175 -48.24 -6.88 -15.98
CA GLU A 175 -48.15 -5.79 -15.00
C GLU A 175 -46.73 -5.22 -15.00
N ARG A 176 -46.62 -3.89 -14.82
CA ARG A 176 -45.35 -3.18 -14.73
C ARG A 176 -45.14 -2.68 -13.31
N LEU A 177 -44.10 -3.18 -12.67
CA LEU A 177 -43.70 -2.82 -11.32
C LEU A 177 -42.52 -1.88 -11.40
N TRP A 178 -42.61 -0.73 -10.73
CA TRP A 178 -41.45 0.14 -10.50
C TRP A 178 -40.67 -0.42 -9.32
N ILE A 179 -39.38 -0.69 -9.53
CA ILE A 179 -38.51 -1.26 -8.51
C ILE A 179 -37.67 -0.14 -7.91
N GLU A 180 -37.87 0.07 -6.61
CA GLU A 180 -37.04 0.97 -5.81
C GLU A 180 -35.78 0.25 -5.34
N ALA A 181 -34.71 1.02 -5.13
CA ALA A 181 -33.43 0.46 -4.71
C ALA A 181 -33.52 -0.03 -3.24
N ALA A 182 -32.89 -1.17 -2.95
CA ALA A 182 -32.92 -1.81 -1.64
C ALA A 182 -32.15 -1.03 -0.55
N ASP A 183 -31.42 0.01 -0.94
CA ASP A 183 -30.65 0.89 -0.07
C ASP A 183 -31.36 2.20 0.28
N GLN A 184 -32.60 2.38 -0.17
CA GLN A 184 -33.43 3.51 0.21
C GLN A 184 -33.83 3.45 1.69
N GLY A 185 -33.76 4.60 2.39
CA GLY A 185 -34.09 4.73 3.81
C GLY A 185 -32.90 4.99 4.73
N THR A 186 -33.12 4.96 6.05
CA THR A 186 -32.09 5.13 7.10
C THR A 186 -31.43 3.79 7.44
N ASP A 187 -30.14 3.76 7.84
CA ASP A 187 -29.38 2.49 8.06
C ASP A 187 -30.02 1.51 9.04
N ASN A 188 -30.62 2.03 10.11
CA ASN A 188 -31.14 1.18 11.18
C ASN A 188 -32.45 0.47 10.79
N ALA A 189 -32.92 0.65 9.55
CA ALA A 189 -33.97 -0.17 9.00
C ALA A 189 -33.37 -1.53 8.59
N TRP A 190 -33.79 -2.61 9.27
CA TRP A 190 -33.36 -3.98 8.96
C TRP A 190 -33.54 -4.41 7.49
N GLY A 191 -34.33 -3.67 6.70
CA GLY A 191 -34.54 -3.90 5.27
C GLY A 191 -33.58 -3.16 4.34
N ARG A 192 -32.64 -2.35 4.85
CA ARG A 192 -31.65 -1.64 4.04
C ARG A 192 -30.46 -2.55 3.78
N TRP A 193 -30.17 -2.84 2.51
CA TRP A 193 -29.03 -3.66 2.13
C TRP A 193 -28.47 -3.21 0.77
N SER A 194 -27.19 -2.84 0.74
CA SER A 194 -26.42 -2.63 -0.49
C SER A 194 -24.99 -3.12 -0.36
N MET A 195 -24.42 -3.45 -1.52
CA MET A 195 -23.01 -3.74 -1.71
C MET A 195 -22.49 -2.85 -2.84
N PHE A 196 -21.16 -2.70 -2.93
CA PHE A 196 -20.49 -1.96 -4.00
C PHE A 196 -20.84 -0.46 -4.04
N THR A 197 -21.09 0.14 -2.88
CA THR A 197 -21.28 1.59 -2.72
C THR A 197 -20.01 2.25 -2.23
N ILE A 198 -19.83 3.53 -2.56
CA ILE A 198 -18.64 4.28 -2.17
C ILE A 198 -18.91 4.98 -0.84
N ASN A 199 -17.94 4.93 0.06
CA ASN A 199 -18.05 5.59 1.35
C ASN A 199 -18.00 7.12 1.20
N VAL A 200 -18.76 7.84 2.02
CA VAL A 200 -18.77 9.31 2.03
C VAL A 200 -18.06 9.79 3.29
N ARG A 201 -16.94 10.49 3.11
CA ARG A 201 -16.15 11.01 4.23
C ARG A 201 -16.87 12.08 4.98
N ASN A 202 -16.54 12.18 6.27
CA ASN A 202 -17.05 13.20 7.18
C ASN A 202 -18.59 13.28 7.17
N ALA A 203 -19.25 12.17 6.84
CA ALA A 203 -20.69 12.08 6.96
C ALA A 203 -21.08 12.45 8.40
N PRO A 204 -22.10 13.30 8.60
CA PRO A 204 -22.52 13.71 9.94
C PRO A 204 -22.67 12.51 10.87
N ALA A 205 -22.34 12.62 12.16
CA ALA A 205 -22.49 11.50 13.08
C ALA A 205 -23.95 10.98 13.08
N GLY A 206 -24.15 9.69 12.79
CA GLY A 206 -25.47 9.09 12.58
C GLY A 206 -26.03 9.22 11.15
N SER A 207 -25.28 9.83 10.21
CA SER A 207 -25.54 9.83 8.78
C SER A 207 -25.04 8.52 8.16
N SER A 208 -25.94 7.90 7.41
CA SER A 208 -25.80 6.59 6.79
C SER A 208 -25.53 6.68 5.29
N SER A 209 -24.98 7.81 4.84
CA SER A 209 -24.88 8.13 3.42
C SER A 209 -23.70 7.41 2.78
N ALA A 210 -23.98 6.35 2.03
CA ALA A 210 -23.08 5.87 0.99
C ALA A 210 -23.44 6.54 -0.33
N ASP A 211 -22.48 6.66 -1.23
CA ASP A 211 -22.71 7.11 -2.60
C ASP A 211 -22.99 5.88 -3.50
N PRO A 212 -24.19 5.77 -4.10
CA PRO A 212 -24.56 4.64 -4.94
C PRO A 212 -24.06 4.77 -6.40
N THR A 213 -23.23 5.79 -6.69
CA THR A 213 -22.66 5.97 -8.03
C THR A 213 -21.69 4.82 -8.31
N LEU A 214 -21.91 4.14 -9.43
CA LEU A 214 -20.95 3.17 -9.95
C LEU A 214 -19.78 3.94 -10.58
N LEU A 215 -18.65 3.92 -9.88
CA LEU A 215 -17.40 4.52 -10.34
C LEU A 215 -16.60 3.51 -11.18
N LEU A 216 -16.54 3.75 -12.48
CA LEU A 216 -15.75 2.94 -13.41
C LEU A 216 -14.44 3.66 -13.74
N LEU A 217 -13.40 3.39 -12.97
CA LEU A 217 -12.09 4.02 -13.19
C LEU A 217 -11.45 3.56 -14.50
N PRO A 218 -10.75 4.44 -15.24
CA PRO A 218 -9.89 4.04 -16.33
C PRO A 218 -8.61 3.46 -15.74
N ILE A 219 -8.60 2.15 -15.51
CA ILE A 219 -7.45 1.45 -14.90
C ILE A 219 -6.58 0.79 -15.96
N LEU A 220 -5.30 0.59 -15.62
CA LEU A 220 -4.37 -0.14 -16.46
C LEU A 220 -4.81 -1.61 -16.59
N ALA A 221 -4.98 -2.08 -17.83
CA ALA A 221 -5.36 -3.48 -18.08
C ALA A 221 -4.28 -4.48 -17.63
N ALA A 222 -3.01 -4.14 -17.84
CA ALA A 222 -1.86 -4.93 -17.41
C ALA A 222 -0.63 -4.05 -17.21
N THR A 223 0.24 -4.46 -16.28
CA THR A 223 1.51 -3.82 -15.98
C THR A 223 2.65 -4.83 -16.08
N GLN A 224 3.81 -4.37 -16.51
CA GLN A 224 5.06 -5.12 -16.46
C GLN A 224 5.91 -4.55 -15.32
N SER A 225 6.41 -5.42 -14.45
CA SER A 225 7.31 -5.04 -13.37
C SER A 225 8.76 -5.32 -13.77
N GLY A 226 9.62 -4.34 -13.56
CA GLY A 226 11.07 -4.50 -13.63
C GLY A 226 11.64 -5.22 -12.41
N PRO A 227 12.98 -5.41 -12.36
CA PRO A 227 13.64 -5.93 -11.17
C PRO A 227 13.48 -4.96 -9.98
N LEU A 228 13.43 -5.53 -8.77
CA LEU A 228 13.42 -4.78 -7.52
C LEU A 228 14.63 -3.85 -7.46
N GLN A 229 14.37 -2.56 -7.24
CA GLN A 229 15.40 -1.57 -6.96
C GLN A 229 15.75 -1.58 -5.47
N GLU A 230 14.72 -1.54 -4.62
CA GLU A 230 14.85 -1.57 -3.17
C GLU A 230 13.80 -2.48 -2.54
N GLU A 231 14.13 -3.09 -1.41
CA GLU A 231 13.21 -3.89 -0.61
C GLU A 231 13.54 -3.72 0.87
N VAL A 232 12.54 -3.32 1.64
CA VAL A 232 12.62 -3.09 3.08
C VAL A 232 11.54 -3.91 3.78
N PHE A 233 11.92 -4.63 4.83
CA PHE A 233 10.98 -5.20 5.78
C PHE A 233 10.95 -4.33 7.04
N LEU A 234 9.76 -3.88 7.40
CA LEU A 234 9.48 -3.26 8.69
C LEU A 234 8.92 -4.33 9.62
N VAL A 235 9.60 -4.56 10.74
CA VAL A 235 9.26 -5.63 11.70
C VAL A 235 9.25 -5.06 13.10
N ARG A 236 8.34 -5.55 13.96
CA ARG A 236 8.36 -5.27 15.39
C ARG A 236 9.35 -6.20 16.08
N ASP A 237 10.05 -5.67 17.08
CA ASP A 237 10.86 -6.40 18.04
C ASP A 237 10.24 -6.23 19.42
N GLU A 238 9.43 -7.21 19.82
CA GLU A 238 8.66 -7.18 21.07
C GLU A 238 9.56 -7.26 22.32
N VAL A 239 10.81 -7.73 22.19
CA VAL A 239 11.75 -7.80 23.32
C VAL A 239 12.32 -6.42 23.64
N ASP A 240 12.61 -5.64 22.61
CA ASP A 240 13.22 -4.32 22.71
C ASP A 240 12.20 -3.16 22.66
N ASP A 241 10.91 -3.47 22.56
CA ASP A 241 9.79 -2.52 22.40
C ASP A 241 10.06 -1.47 21.31
N MET A 242 10.57 -1.93 20.17
CA MET A 242 10.92 -1.08 19.04
C MET A 242 10.61 -1.76 17.69
N ALA A 243 10.85 -1.05 16.59
CA ALA A 243 10.74 -1.60 15.25
C ALA A 243 12.07 -1.53 14.50
N TRP A 244 12.23 -2.37 13.49
CA TRP A 244 13.39 -2.39 12.60
C TRP A 244 12.97 -2.21 11.15
N GLY A 245 13.66 -1.34 10.44
CA GLY A 245 13.71 -1.33 8.98
C GLY A 245 14.89 -2.17 8.49
N VAL A 246 14.61 -3.36 8.00
CA VAL A 246 15.61 -4.30 7.48
C VAL A 246 15.72 -4.12 5.97
N GLU A 247 16.84 -3.53 5.54
CA GLU A 247 17.17 -3.36 4.13
C GLU A 247 17.57 -4.71 3.53
N ARG A 248 16.63 -5.35 2.82
CA ARG A 248 16.84 -6.64 2.18
C ARG A 248 17.55 -6.49 0.84
N THR A 249 17.17 -5.48 0.07
CA THR A 249 17.76 -5.12 -1.22
C THR A 249 18.03 -3.62 -1.25
N VAL A 250 19.24 -3.22 -1.61
CA VAL A 250 19.69 -1.82 -1.65
C VAL A 250 20.18 -1.47 -3.05
N ALA A 251 19.82 -0.28 -3.55
CA ALA A 251 20.37 0.25 -4.80
C ALA A 251 21.77 0.83 -4.56
N LEU A 252 22.77 0.39 -5.34
CA LEU A 252 24.11 0.97 -5.29
C LEU A 252 24.25 2.15 -6.24
N ALA A 253 25.26 2.99 -6.03
CA ALA A 253 25.60 4.10 -6.93
C ALA A 253 25.90 3.66 -8.39
N SER A 254 26.17 2.37 -8.62
CA SER A 254 26.28 1.79 -9.96
C SER A 254 24.95 1.59 -10.68
N GLY A 255 23.81 1.78 -10.00
CA GLY A 255 22.46 1.46 -10.48
C GLY A 255 22.10 -0.03 -10.37
N ILE A 256 22.96 -0.85 -9.77
CA ILE A 256 22.72 -2.29 -9.58
C ILE A 256 22.28 -2.52 -8.13
N SER A 257 21.14 -3.16 -7.96
CA SER A 257 20.64 -3.57 -6.65
C SER A 257 21.31 -4.85 -6.16
N ARG A 258 21.62 -4.90 -4.86
CA ARG A 258 22.29 -6.03 -4.21
C ARG A 258 21.67 -6.36 -2.85
N PRO A 259 21.86 -7.59 -2.33
CA PRO A 259 21.40 -7.94 -0.99
C PRO A 259 22.00 -7.02 0.08
N GLY A 260 21.14 -6.38 0.89
CA GLY A 260 21.56 -5.38 1.87
C GLY A 260 22.51 -5.94 2.93
N SER A 261 22.30 -7.17 3.39
CA SER A 261 23.19 -7.85 4.34
C SER A 261 24.61 -8.06 3.80
N GLU A 262 24.76 -8.33 2.50
CA GLU A 262 26.09 -8.45 1.87
C GLU A 262 26.77 -7.10 1.76
N VAL A 263 26.02 -6.06 1.36
CA VAL A 263 26.54 -4.69 1.23
C VAL A 263 26.97 -4.17 2.60
N ALA A 264 26.17 -4.39 3.64
CA ALA A 264 26.52 -4.05 5.03
C ALA A 264 27.83 -4.74 5.46
N LYS A 265 27.94 -6.05 5.28
CA LYS A 265 29.16 -6.80 5.64
C LYS A 265 30.39 -6.35 4.86
N GLN A 266 30.25 -6.10 3.55
CA GLN A 266 31.34 -5.62 2.70
C GLN A 266 31.79 -4.22 3.11
N THR A 267 30.85 -3.33 3.42
CA THR A 267 31.13 -1.96 3.86
C THR A 267 31.86 -1.96 5.19
N PHE A 268 31.35 -2.73 6.17
CA PHE A 268 32.01 -2.89 7.46
C PHE A 268 33.44 -3.41 7.31
N ASN A 269 33.64 -4.50 6.58
CA ASN A 269 34.97 -5.09 6.37
C ASN A 269 35.94 -4.13 5.67
N TYR A 270 35.44 -3.39 4.67
CA TYR A 270 36.24 -2.38 3.97
C TYR A 270 36.70 -1.28 4.92
N LEU A 271 35.78 -0.73 5.73
CA LEU A 271 36.11 0.31 6.71
C LEU A 271 37.04 -0.21 7.81
N GLN A 272 36.81 -1.42 8.32
CA GLN A 272 37.68 -2.06 9.30
C GLN A 272 39.11 -2.24 8.79
N ALA A 273 39.28 -2.53 7.50
CA ALA A 273 40.60 -2.67 6.88
C ALA A 273 41.34 -1.33 6.72
N LEU A 274 40.64 -0.20 6.76
CA LEU A 274 41.24 1.14 6.74
C LEU A 274 41.71 1.60 8.12
N VAL A 275 41.22 0.97 9.20
CA VAL A 275 41.68 1.28 10.56
C VAL A 275 43.14 0.82 10.68
N PRO A 276 44.08 1.71 11.02
CA PRO A 276 45.45 1.32 11.26
C PRO A 276 45.49 0.21 12.32
N THR A 277 46.28 -0.84 12.11
CA THR A 277 46.52 -1.87 13.14
C THR A 277 47.26 -1.24 14.32
N GLY A 278 46.51 -0.58 15.20
CA GLY A 278 46.99 0.16 16.36
C GLY A 278 46.58 -0.56 17.64
N GLY A 279 47.53 -1.30 18.22
CA GLY A 279 47.42 -1.90 19.55
C GLY A 279 46.56 -3.17 19.59
N THR A 280 47.20 -4.31 19.85
CA THR A 280 46.49 -5.47 20.38
C THR A 280 45.69 -5.00 21.60
N PRO A 281 44.37 -5.25 21.68
CA PRO A 281 43.60 -4.93 22.88
C PRO A 281 44.33 -5.50 24.11
N PRO A 282 44.40 -4.76 25.24
CA PRO A 282 45.05 -5.27 26.44
C PRO A 282 44.45 -6.63 26.80
N GLU A 283 45.30 -7.57 27.19
CA GLU A 283 44.83 -8.91 27.52
C GLU A 283 43.79 -8.83 28.63
N LEU A 284 42.60 -9.41 28.38
CA LEU A 284 41.54 -9.45 29.37
C LEU A 284 42.01 -10.26 30.59
N ALA A 285 42.16 -9.60 31.74
CA ALA A 285 42.60 -10.23 32.99
C ALA A 285 41.49 -11.12 33.62
N ALA A 286 40.23 -10.80 33.37
CA ALA A 286 39.07 -11.51 33.91
C ALA A 286 38.58 -12.62 32.97
N ALA A 287 38.00 -13.69 33.55
CA ALA A 287 37.40 -14.79 32.80
C ALA A 287 36.12 -14.39 32.05
N VAL A 288 35.46 -13.31 32.49
CA VAL A 288 34.28 -12.71 31.87
C VAL A 288 34.52 -11.23 31.63
N ARG A 289 33.95 -10.69 30.55
CA ARG A 289 33.89 -9.26 30.26
C ARG A 289 32.44 -8.79 30.25
N TYR A 290 32.23 -7.58 30.74
CA TYR A 290 30.95 -6.90 30.57
C TYR A 290 30.91 -6.25 29.18
N GLN A 291 29.86 -6.55 28.43
CA GLN A 291 29.57 -5.96 27.13
C GLN A 291 28.30 -5.12 27.28
N ALA A 292 28.46 -3.81 27.21
CA ALA A 292 27.35 -2.88 27.35
C ALA A 292 26.27 -3.07 26.26
N MET A 293 26.68 -3.41 25.04
CA MET A 293 25.78 -3.62 23.90
C MET A 293 26.48 -4.47 22.84
N ASN A 294 25.77 -5.36 22.15
CA ASN A 294 26.26 -6.00 20.93
C ASN A 294 25.94 -5.18 19.67
N SER A 295 26.57 -5.53 18.55
CA SER A 295 26.21 -4.98 17.25
C SER A 295 25.12 -5.80 16.58
N VAL A 296 24.42 -5.17 15.65
CA VAL A 296 23.51 -5.79 14.68
C VAL A 296 24.03 -5.51 13.27
N PRO A 297 23.70 -6.32 12.26
CA PRO A 297 24.10 -6.04 10.88
C PRO A 297 23.65 -4.63 10.44
N GLU A 298 24.52 -3.89 9.75
CA GLU A 298 24.26 -2.47 9.43
C GLU A 298 23.07 -2.22 8.49
N ASN A 299 22.52 -3.27 7.87
CA ASN A 299 21.29 -3.19 7.08
C ASN A 299 20.01 -3.22 7.96
N TRP A 300 20.14 -3.29 9.29
CA TRP A 300 19.05 -3.17 10.25
C TRP A 300 19.05 -1.76 10.84
N ILE A 301 18.01 -0.99 10.49
CA ILE A 301 17.87 0.41 10.86
C ILE A 301 16.81 0.53 11.95
N PRO A 302 17.16 1.00 13.16
CA PRO A 302 16.22 1.01 14.27
C PRO A 302 15.18 2.13 14.12
N PHE A 303 13.97 1.86 14.58
CA PHE A 303 12.87 2.79 14.73
C PHE A 303 12.36 2.72 16.17
N ILE A 304 12.63 3.78 16.94
CA ILE A 304 12.29 3.85 18.36
C ILE A 304 10.94 4.54 18.57
N PRO A 305 10.09 4.07 19.50
CA PRO A 305 8.84 4.75 19.81
C PRO A 305 9.11 6.07 20.50
N VAL A 306 8.50 7.14 20.02
CA VAL A 306 8.56 8.47 20.61
C VAL A 306 7.20 9.15 20.57
N HIS A 307 6.98 10.08 21.50
CA HIS A 307 5.87 11.01 21.42
C HIS A 307 6.34 12.32 20.77
N VAL A 308 5.71 12.72 19.68
CA VAL A 308 6.02 13.99 19.00
C VAL A 308 5.23 15.12 19.65
N PRO A 309 5.89 16.19 20.14
CA PRO A 309 5.20 17.30 20.80
C PRO A 309 4.12 17.93 19.91
N ASN A 310 2.98 18.26 20.52
CA ASN A 310 1.81 18.84 19.85
C ASN A 310 1.14 17.93 18.80
N ASN A 311 1.40 16.61 18.86
CA ASN A 311 0.67 15.61 18.08
C ASN A 311 -0.32 14.87 18.99
N ASN A 312 -1.52 14.59 18.48
CA ASN A 312 -2.53 13.80 19.21
C ASN A 312 -2.19 12.30 19.24
N ARG A 313 -1.26 11.84 18.38
CA ARG A 313 -0.79 10.46 18.38
C ARG A 313 0.08 10.19 19.59
N GLU A 314 -0.23 9.13 20.33
CA GLU A 314 0.55 8.73 21.51
C GLU A 314 1.96 8.30 21.11
N ILE A 315 2.09 7.47 20.08
CA ILE A 315 3.36 6.90 19.62
C ILE A 315 3.55 7.15 18.12
N GLN A 316 4.76 7.56 17.74
CA GLN A 316 5.30 7.50 16.39
C GLN A 316 6.67 6.82 16.42
N LEU A 317 7.01 6.12 15.34
CA LEU A 317 8.26 5.39 15.21
C LEU A 317 9.31 6.32 14.59
N GLN A 318 10.27 6.78 15.38
CA GLN A 318 11.36 7.64 14.93
C GLN A 318 12.54 6.81 14.44
N ARG A 319 13.01 7.06 13.22
CA ARG A 319 14.26 6.47 12.72
C ARG A 319 15.44 6.89 13.62
N ALA A 320 16.09 5.91 14.21
CA ALA A 320 17.31 6.03 14.98
C ALA A 320 18.53 5.51 14.18
N ALA A 321 19.68 5.39 14.83
CA ALA A 321 20.88 4.86 14.20
C ALA A 321 21.70 4.06 15.21
N MET A 322 22.18 2.89 14.79
CA MET A 322 23.17 2.12 15.53
C MET A 322 24.57 2.75 15.36
N PRO A 323 25.44 2.68 16.37
CA PRO A 323 26.84 3.04 16.20
C PRO A 323 27.59 1.96 15.42
N ARG A 324 28.37 2.38 14.42
CA ARG A 324 29.37 1.54 13.76
C ARG A 324 30.61 1.51 14.64
N ILE A 325 30.88 0.36 15.24
CA ILE A 325 32.04 0.12 16.11
C ILE A 325 33.09 -0.65 15.31
N LEU A 326 34.19 0.02 14.95
CA LEU A 326 35.34 -0.59 14.30
C LEU A 326 36.41 -0.89 15.37
N VAL A 327 36.91 -2.12 15.39
CA VAL A 327 37.90 -2.55 16.37
C VAL A 327 39.20 -1.81 16.15
N GLY A 328 39.71 -1.17 17.21
CA GLY A 328 40.97 -0.43 17.19
C GLY A 328 40.90 0.97 16.59
N ASP A 329 39.72 1.46 16.20
CA ASP A 329 39.57 2.83 15.70
C ASP A 329 39.58 3.81 16.89
N PRO A 330 40.53 4.77 16.95
CA PRO A 330 40.58 5.77 18.01
C PRO A 330 39.50 6.85 17.86
N ASN A 331 38.80 6.91 16.73
CA ASN A 331 37.77 7.92 16.49
C ASN A 331 36.42 7.54 17.13
N PRO A 332 35.57 8.53 17.45
CA PRO A 332 34.21 8.26 17.90
C PRO A 332 33.42 7.43 16.88
N ALA A 333 32.63 6.48 17.38
CA ALA A 333 31.80 5.62 16.54
C ALA A 333 30.86 6.47 15.65
N GLN A 334 30.87 6.19 14.35
CA GLN A 334 29.99 6.84 13.40
C GLN A 334 28.59 6.22 13.43
N LYS A 335 27.56 6.99 13.09
CA LYS A 335 26.19 6.47 12.97
C LYS A 335 26.04 5.69 11.66
N VAL A 336 25.49 4.49 11.74
CA VAL A 336 25.05 3.74 10.55
C VAL A 336 23.91 4.51 9.90
N GLN A 337 23.99 4.71 8.58
CA GLN A 337 22.95 5.36 7.78
C GLN A 337 22.27 4.33 6.87
N PRO A 338 20.94 4.40 6.70
CA PRO A 338 20.22 3.59 5.72
C PRO A 338 20.74 3.84 4.31
N LEU A 339 20.67 2.83 3.45
CA LEU A 339 21.05 2.92 2.04
C LEU A 339 19.84 3.06 1.10
N THR A 340 18.68 2.54 1.49
CA THR A 340 17.44 2.62 0.72
C THR A 340 16.84 4.01 0.78
N SER A 341 16.40 4.54 -0.37
CA SER A 341 15.65 5.79 -0.46
C SER A 341 14.44 5.79 0.48
N LEU A 342 13.75 4.64 0.61
CA LEU A 342 12.61 4.42 1.50
C LEU A 342 12.91 4.71 2.98
N LEU A 343 14.11 4.35 3.46
CA LEU A 343 14.54 4.60 4.83
C LEU A 343 15.41 5.85 4.98
N ARG A 344 15.89 6.45 3.90
CA ARG A 344 16.71 7.67 3.90
C ARG A 344 15.92 8.97 3.97
N GLN A 345 14.59 8.91 4.01
CA GLN A 345 13.71 10.08 4.05
C GLN A 345 14.20 11.15 5.04
N GLY A 346 14.34 12.39 4.57
CA GLY A 346 14.82 13.51 5.39
C GLY A 346 16.33 13.54 5.72
N LEU A 347 17.14 12.50 5.42
CA LEU A 347 18.59 12.54 5.70
C LEU A 347 19.37 13.42 4.73
N ASP A 348 18.95 13.43 3.46
CA ASP A 348 19.69 14.06 2.36
C ASP A 348 19.26 15.51 2.10
N VAL A 349 18.39 16.06 2.95
CA VAL A 349 17.99 17.48 2.91
C VAL A 349 18.81 18.30 3.91
N THR A 350 18.93 19.62 3.68
CA THR A 350 19.68 20.53 4.56
C THR A 350 18.76 21.62 5.12
N PRO A 351 18.57 21.71 6.45
CA PRO A 351 19.08 20.80 7.48
C PRO A 351 18.40 19.42 7.41
N ALA A 352 19.11 18.38 7.84
CA ALA A 352 18.55 17.03 7.89
C ALA A 352 17.32 17.00 8.79
N GLN A 353 16.30 16.25 8.35
CA GLN A 353 15.01 16.11 9.02
C GLN A 353 14.88 14.71 9.63
N THR A 354 14.30 14.68 10.82
CA THR A 354 13.94 13.42 11.47
C THR A 354 12.85 12.73 10.69
N TYR A 355 12.97 11.42 10.52
CA TYR A 355 11.96 10.61 9.85
C TYR A 355 11.12 9.88 10.89
N PHE A 356 9.80 10.04 10.78
CA PHE A 356 8.81 9.38 11.60
C PHE A 356 7.93 8.50 10.71
N LEU A 357 7.61 7.31 11.20
CA LEU A 357 6.59 6.44 10.66
C LEU A 357 5.43 6.37 11.66
N HIS A 358 4.21 6.26 11.14
CA HIS A 358 3.06 5.93 11.97
C HIS A 358 3.15 4.48 12.49
N GLU A 359 2.74 4.27 13.74
CA GLU A 359 2.90 2.98 14.43
C GLU A 359 2.07 1.87 13.76
N GLU A 360 0.91 2.23 13.22
CA GLU A 360 0.02 1.34 12.47
C GLU A 360 0.64 0.81 11.17
N GLU A 361 1.66 1.49 10.63
CA GLU A 361 2.33 1.07 9.40
C GLU A 361 3.26 -0.12 9.58
N VAL A 362 3.55 -0.47 10.83
CA VAL A 362 4.29 -1.65 11.21
C VAL A 362 3.39 -2.52 12.08
N PRO A 363 2.42 -3.27 11.48
CA PRO A 363 1.58 -4.18 12.25
C PRO A 363 2.41 -5.35 12.80
N ARG A 364 1.82 -6.20 13.65
CA ARG A 364 2.49 -7.43 14.15
C ARG A 364 2.97 -8.37 13.04
N ALA A 365 2.23 -8.42 11.94
CA ALA A 365 2.65 -9.18 10.75
C ALA A 365 3.86 -8.55 10.03
N GLY A 366 4.32 -7.38 10.44
CA GLY A 366 5.27 -6.54 9.74
C GLY A 366 4.70 -5.98 8.43
N SER A 367 5.51 -5.13 7.79
CA SER A 367 5.23 -4.57 6.46
C SER A 367 6.41 -4.83 5.53
N ARG A 368 6.12 -5.18 4.29
CA ARG A 368 7.11 -5.30 3.21
C ARG A 368 6.89 -4.16 2.24
N VAL A 369 7.90 -3.33 2.08
CA VAL A 369 7.89 -2.20 1.14
C VAL A 369 8.90 -2.47 0.04
N THR A 370 8.44 -2.45 -1.21
CA THR A 370 9.27 -2.70 -2.39
C THR A 370 9.21 -1.54 -3.35
N GLU A 371 10.35 -1.17 -3.92
CA GLU A 371 10.44 -0.17 -4.98
C GLU A 371 10.93 -0.83 -6.28
N TYR A 372 10.23 -0.58 -7.39
CA TYR A 372 10.61 -1.09 -8.71
C TYR A 372 10.00 -0.27 -9.85
N TYR A 373 10.62 -0.31 -11.02
CA TYR A 373 10.04 0.30 -12.22
C TYR A 373 8.86 -0.52 -12.72
N SER A 374 7.74 0.16 -12.99
CA SER A 374 6.56 -0.40 -13.65
C SER A 374 6.41 0.20 -15.04
N ARG A 375 5.92 -0.59 -15.99
CA ARG A 375 5.65 -0.16 -17.35
C ARG A 375 4.28 -0.66 -17.80
N ALA A 376 3.53 0.21 -18.46
CA ALA A 376 2.23 -0.15 -19.04
C ALA A 376 1.98 0.58 -20.35
N ARG A 377 1.05 0.04 -21.14
CA ARG A 377 0.54 0.66 -22.35
C ARG A 377 -0.90 1.10 -22.11
N TRP A 378 -1.19 2.35 -22.42
CA TRP A 378 -2.52 2.94 -22.30
C TRP A 378 -3.42 2.56 -23.47
N THR A 379 -4.70 2.91 -23.35
CA THR A 379 -5.74 2.58 -24.35
C THR A 379 -5.41 3.10 -25.76
N GLN A 380 -4.71 4.23 -25.86
CA GLN A 380 -4.26 4.82 -27.14
C GLN A 380 -2.86 4.36 -27.57
N GLY A 381 -2.27 3.38 -26.90
CA GLY A 381 -0.94 2.85 -27.24
C GLY A 381 0.25 3.61 -26.63
N GLN A 382 0.01 4.75 -25.99
CA GLN A 382 1.03 5.48 -25.24
C GLN A 382 1.64 4.59 -24.15
N VAL A 383 2.95 4.68 -23.98
CA VAL A 383 3.70 3.90 -22.98
C VAL A 383 4.00 4.79 -21.79
N TYR A 384 3.70 4.29 -20.60
CA TYR A 384 4.07 4.89 -19.33
C TYR A 384 5.08 3.98 -18.64
N THR A 385 6.18 4.54 -18.15
CA THR A 385 7.15 3.85 -17.30
C THR A 385 7.38 4.71 -16.08
N TRP A 386 7.19 4.19 -14.87
CA TRP A 386 7.29 4.98 -13.65
C TRP A 386 7.93 4.16 -12.54
N LEU A 387 8.46 4.84 -11.53
CA LEU A 387 8.92 4.21 -10.30
C LEU A 387 7.71 3.99 -9.40
N ARG A 388 7.55 2.77 -8.90
CA ARG A 388 6.44 2.38 -8.03
C ARG A 388 7.00 1.88 -6.72
N VAL A 389 6.40 2.34 -5.64
CA VAL A 389 6.49 1.74 -4.31
C VAL A 389 5.24 0.90 -4.07
N GLN A 390 5.38 -0.23 -3.39
CA GLN A 390 4.27 -1.10 -3.03
C GLN A 390 4.46 -1.59 -1.60
N LYS A 391 3.41 -1.44 -0.78
CA LYS A 391 3.33 -1.98 0.57
C LYS A 391 2.51 -3.27 0.55
N GLN A 392 3.05 -4.31 1.17
CA GLN A 392 2.39 -5.59 1.37
C GLN A 392 2.52 -5.99 2.83
N THR A 393 1.63 -6.86 3.31
CA THR A 393 1.81 -7.49 4.61
C THR A 393 3.13 -8.25 4.66
N GLY A 394 3.86 -8.11 5.76
CA GLY A 394 5.10 -8.83 6.03
C GLY A 394 4.88 -10.32 6.32
N ARG A 395 5.85 -10.94 6.98
CA ARG A 395 5.83 -12.36 7.34
C ARG A 395 5.84 -12.61 8.86
N GLY A 396 5.62 -11.57 9.65
CA GLY A 396 5.68 -11.60 11.11
C GLY A 396 6.81 -10.77 11.69
N GLU A 397 7.03 -10.99 12.98
CA GLU A 397 8.08 -10.38 13.78
C GLU A 397 9.46 -10.94 13.43
N ALA A 398 10.51 -10.18 13.73
CA ALA A 398 11.88 -10.66 13.66
C ALA A 398 12.69 -10.06 14.81
N SER A 399 13.59 -10.86 15.38
CA SER A 399 14.52 -10.38 16.40
C SER A 399 15.86 -10.04 15.74
N SER A 400 16.35 -8.84 16.05
CA SER A 400 17.68 -8.39 15.63
C SER A 400 18.82 -9.12 16.35
N GLY A 401 18.52 -9.75 17.50
CA GLY A 401 19.51 -10.26 18.43
C GLY A 401 20.24 -9.16 19.21
N LEU A 402 19.75 -7.92 19.17
CA LEU A 402 20.23 -6.82 20.00
C LEU A 402 20.03 -7.17 21.48
N SER A 403 21.01 -6.78 22.29
CA SER A 403 21.07 -7.10 23.70
C SER A 403 22.02 -6.13 24.39
N PHE A 404 21.63 -5.73 25.59
CA PHE A 404 22.39 -4.82 26.43
C PHE A 404 22.89 -5.54 27.69
N ASP A 405 23.89 -4.97 28.34
CA ASP A 405 24.35 -5.37 29.67
C ASP A 405 24.68 -6.85 29.83
N ARG A 406 25.41 -7.42 28.86
CA ARG A 406 25.76 -8.84 28.85
C ARG A 406 27.07 -9.11 29.60
N LEU A 407 27.12 -10.25 30.30
CA LEU A 407 28.37 -10.88 30.70
C LEU A 407 28.76 -11.91 29.65
N VAL A 408 29.94 -11.74 29.06
CA VAL A 408 30.45 -12.57 27.96
C VAL A 408 31.76 -13.21 28.40
N ASP A 409 31.92 -14.50 28.14
CA ASP A 409 33.18 -15.19 28.45
C ASP A 409 34.35 -14.61 27.66
N LYS A 410 35.55 -14.60 28.26
CA LYS A 410 36.79 -14.10 27.63
C LYS A 410 37.06 -14.69 26.25
N ASN A 411 36.64 -15.94 26.01
CA ASN A 411 36.92 -16.70 24.79
C ASN A 411 35.77 -16.67 23.76
N GLN A 412 34.63 -16.03 24.06
CA GLN A 412 33.51 -16.01 23.14
C GLN A 412 33.74 -14.93 22.07
N VAL A 413 33.89 -15.37 20.82
CA VAL A 413 34.02 -14.48 19.65
C VAL A 413 32.64 -13.91 19.34
N GLU A 414 32.55 -12.59 19.14
CA GLU A 414 31.32 -11.94 18.68
C GLU A 414 30.97 -12.46 17.28
N ASN A 415 29.76 -13.00 17.11
CA ASN A 415 29.23 -13.48 15.82
C ASN A 415 28.66 -12.35 14.98
#